data_AF-A0A7S2ALN2-F1
#
_entry.id   AF-A0A7S2ALN2-F1
#
_cell.length_a   1.000
_cell.length_b   1.000
_cell.length_c   1.000
_cell.angle_alpha   90.00
_cell.angle_beta   90.00
_cell.angle_gamma   90.00
#
_symmetry.space_group_name_H-M   'P 1'
#
loop_
_entity.id
_entity.type
_entity.pdbx_description
1 polymer ?
#
loop_
_entity_poly.entity_id
_entity_poly.type
_entity_poly.pdbx_seq_one_letter_code
_entity_poly.pdbx_strand_id
1 'polypeptide(L)'
;SIKTKIVEAKKYSAEVSKGVTAELNELQKRLEESSKKLAQFRKETIERKMNALLAEVVDAVTLAENKVAAFAEVAKVFSEEELDKVSTDAFKQGLEKSGEVDREATSACSEARKLVALKQKEVKGGEAAASLAKLQSRMSTCQQELAKNKKAVSTGERLIKGKELIAQEEEKIGQAEAEVEKAEGLSSPREDLGEERLSDERISEMLKGVEE
;
A
#
# COMPACT_ATOMS: atom_id res chain seq x y z
N SER A 1 -45.83 -19.23 36.59
CA SER A 1 -45.88 -18.15 35.57
C SER A 1 -47.33 -17.71 35.38
N ILE A 2 -47.61 -16.61 34.66
CA ILE A 2 -48.99 -16.19 34.36
C ILE A 2 -49.78 -17.31 33.67
N LYS A 3 -49.14 -18.07 32.76
CA LYS A 3 -49.70 -19.31 32.17
C LYS A 3 -50.17 -20.33 33.21
N THR A 4 -49.40 -20.55 34.28
CA THR A 4 -49.80 -21.45 35.39
C THR A 4 -51.04 -20.93 36.12
N LYS A 5 -51.11 -19.62 36.36
CA LYS A 5 -52.24 -18.97 37.03
C LYS A 5 -53.52 -19.00 36.20
N ILE A 6 -53.40 -18.93 34.87
CA ILE A 6 -54.51 -19.13 33.92
C ILE A 6 -55.10 -20.53 34.04
N VAL A 7 -54.26 -21.57 34.21
CA VAL A 7 -54.73 -22.96 34.39
C VAL A 7 -55.42 -23.14 35.75
N GLU A 8 -54.90 -22.52 36.81
CA GLU A 8 -55.53 -22.53 38.14
C GLU A 8 -56.88 -21.80 38.15
N ALA A 9 -56.99 -20.66 37.46
CA ALA A 9 -58.23 -19.87 37.37
C ALA A 9 -59.42 -20.66 36.79
N LYS A 10 -59.14 -21.64 35.93
CA LYS A 10 -60.17 -22.50 35.33
C LYS A 10 -60.83 -23.47 36.31
N LYS A 11 -60.29 -23.64 37.52
CA LYS A 11 -60.84 -24.52 38.56
C LYS A 11 -61.97 -23.87 39.37
N TYR A 12 -62.18 -22.55 39.23
CA TYR A 12 -63.27 -21.82 39.89
C TYR A 12 -64.60 -21.94 39.14
N SER A 13 -65.67 -21.42 39.73
CA SER A 13 -66.99 -21.34 39.08
C SER A 13 -66.91 -20.60 37.75
N ALA A 14 -67.81 -20.92 36.81
CA ALA A 14 -67.76 -20.43 35.44
C ALA A 14 -67.73 -18.89 35.32
N GLU A 15 -68.44 -18.21 36.21
CA GLU A 15 -68.54 -16.75 36.25
C GLU A 15 -67.22 -16.10 36.74
N VAL A 16 -66.64 -16.63 37.82
CA VAL A 16 -65.35 -16.17 38.36
C VAL A 16 -64.19 -16.51 37.42
N SER A 17 -64.22 -17.71 36.85
CA SER A 17 -63.23 -18.20 35.90
C SER A 17 -63.14 -17.31 34.67
N LYS A 18 -64.27 -16.87 34.08
CA LYS A 18 -64.26 -15.99 32.90
C LYS A 18 -63.55 -14.65 33.16
N GLY A 19 -63.91 -13.94 34.23
CA GLY A 19 -63.33 -12.64 34.55
C GLY A 19 -61.83 -12.74 34.84
N VAL A 20 -61.44 -13.65 35.74
CA VAL A 20 -60.04 -13.83 36.14
C VAL A 20 -59.17 -14.28 34.97
N THR A 21 -59.67 -15.20 34.11
CA THR A 21 -58.90 -15.67 32.96
C THR A 21 -58.72 -14.57 31.90
N ALA A 22 -59.71 -13.68 31.74
CA ALA A 22 -59.61 -12.54 30.83
C ALA A 22 -58.50 -11.56 31.27
N GLU A 23 -58.50 -11.15 32.54
CA GLU A 23 -57.46 -10.25 33.09
C GLU A 23 -56.06 -10.89 33.04
N LEU A 24 -55.95 -12.18 33.39
CA LEU A 24 -54.66 -12.88 33.32
C LEU A 24 -54.13 -12.99 31.89
N ASN A 25 -54.98 -13.17 30.89
CA ASN A 25 -54.57 -13.14 29.48
C ASN A 25 -54.08 -11.75 29.04
N GLU A 26 -54.73 -10.68 29.52
CA GLU A 26 -54.28 -9.32 29.25
C GLU A 26 -52.91 -9.04 29.86
N LEU A 27 -52.68 -9.46 31.12
CA LEU A 27 -51.38 -9.39 31.77
C LEU A 27 -50.31 -10.25 31.05
N GLN A 28 -50.67 -11.44 30.58
CA GLN A 28 -49.79 -12.30 29.76
C GLN A 28 -49.36 -11.57 28.48
N LYS A 29 -50.31 -10.94 27.78
CA LYS A 29 -50.03 -10.17 26.55
C LYS A 29 -49.11 -8.97 26.83
N ARG A 30 -49.40 -8.19 27.88
CA ARG A 30 -48.55 -7.05 28.31
C ARG A 30 -47.13 -7.49 28.69
N LEU A 31 -46.99 -8.64 29.35
CA LEU A 31 -45.69 -9.22 29.69
C LEU A 31 -44.90 -9.61 28.43
N GLU A 32 -45.55 -10.26 27.46
CA GLU A 32 -44.92 -10.67 26.20
C GLU A 32 -44.50 -9.45 25.36
N GLU A 33 -45.34 -8.44 25.27
CA GLU A 33 -45.03 -7.17 24.60
C GLU A 33 -43.86 -6.44 25.28
N SER A 34 -43.88 -6.34 26.61
CA SER A 34 -42.80 -5.70 27.38
C SER A 34 -41.48 -6.47 27.25
N SER A 35 -41.54 -7.80 27.23
CA SER A 35 -40.37 -8.66 27.02
C SER A 35 -39.76 -8.48 25.64
N LYS A 36 -40.59 -8.38 24.59
CA LYS A 36 -40.14 -8.07 23.22
C LYS A 36 -39.47 -6.70 23.14
N LYS A 37 -40.12 -5.66 23.70
CA LYS A 37 -39.56 -4.29 23.76
C LYS A 37 -38.23 -4.26 24.51
N LEU A 38 -38.12 -4.96 25.63
CA LEU A 38 -36.87 -5.04 26.40
C LEU A 38 -35.76 -5.75 25.61
N ALA A 39 -36.07 -6.86 24.92
CA ALA A 39 -35.10 -7.55 24.08
C ALA A 39 -34.59 -6.66 22.94
N GLN A 40 -35.49 -5.96 22.26
CA GLN A 40 -35.14 -4.99 21.22
C GLN A 40 -34.29 -3.85 21.78
N PHE A 41 -34.70 -3.24 22.89
CA PHE A 41 -33.96 -2.15 23.51
C PHE A 41 -32.54 -2.56 23.93
N ARG A 42 -32.38 -3.78 24.47
CA ARG A 42 -31.07 -4.35 24.80
C ARG A 42 -30.20 -4.49 23.55
N LYS A 43 -30.75 -5.02 22.46
CA LYS A 43 -30.05 -5.14 21.17
C LYS A 43 -29.58 -3.78 20.67
N GLU A 44 -30.49 -2.82 20.54
CA GLU A 44 -30.17 -1.46 20.07
C GLU A 44 -29.17 -0.72 20.97
N THR A 45 -29.18 -1.00 22.27
CA THR A 45 -28.22 -0.44 23.22
C THR A 45 -26.82 -1.03 23.04
N ILE A 46 -26.73 -2.34 22.81
CA ILE A 46 -25.46 -3.02 22.53
C ILE A 46 -24.87 -2.52 21.21
N GLU A 47 -25.69 -2.43 20.16
CA GLU A 47 -25.28 -1.93 18.84
C GLU A 47 -24.76 -0.47 18.93
N ARG A 48 -25.47 0.42 19.63
CA ARG A 48 -25.01 1.80 19.85
C ARG A 48 -23.68 1.87 20.59
N LYS A 49 -23.52 1.08 21.65
CA LYS A 49 -22.26 1.01 22.40
C LYS A 49 -21.12 0.50 21.52
N MET A 50 -21.36 -0.53 20.72
CA MET A 50 -20.36 -1.08 19.80
C MET A 50 -19.96 -0.05 18.73
N ASN A 51 -20.93 0.60 18.10
CA ASN A 51 -20.66 1.62 17.08
C ASN A 51 -19.85 2.78 17.66
N ALA A 52 -20.23 3.29 18.83
CA ALA A 52 -19.48 4.36 19.50
C ALA A 52 -18.04 3.94 19.86
N LEU A 53 -17.85 2.69 20.28
CA LEU A 53 -16.54 2.18 20.68
C LEU A 53 -15.60 1.95 19.48
N LEU A 54 -16.16 1.53 18.35
CA LEU A 54 -15.39 1.10 17.18
C LEU A 54 -15.28 2.17 16.09
N ALA A 55 -16.11 3.23 16.11
CA ALA A 55 -16.14 4.26 15.06
C ALA A 55 -14.74 4.82 14.74
N GLU A 56 -14.01 5.27 15.76
CA GLU A 56 -12.66 5.82 15.60
C GLU A 56 -11.68 4.82 14.94
N VAL A 57 -11.77 3.53 15.32
CA VAL A 57 -10.91 2.49 14.74
C VAL A 57 -11.30 2.19 13.30
N VAL A 58 -12.60 2.15 13.01
CA VAL A 58 -13.12 1.94 11.65
C VAL A 58 -12.65 3.08 10.74
N ASP A 59 -12.75 4.32 11.19
CA ASP A 59 -12.32 5.50 10.43
C ASP A 59 -10.81 5.49 10.20
N ALA A 60 -10.01 5.18 11.24
CA ALA A 60 -8.55 5.10 11.11
C ALA A 60 -8.11 3.99 10.15
N VAL A 61 -8.72 2.80 10.23
CA VAL A 61 -8.42 1.69 9.31
C VAL A 61 -8.81 2.04 7.88
N THR A 62 -9.97 2.66 7.68
CA THR A 62 -10.44 3.08 6.35
C THR A 62 -9.55 4.17 5.77
N LEU A 63 -9.09 5.13 6.59
CA LEU A 63 -8.13 6.14 6.16
C LEU A 63 -6.80 5.52 5.72
N ALA A 64 -6.27 4.56 6.50
CA ALA A 64 -5.04 3.86 6.15
C ALA A 64 -5.19 3.08 4.83
N GLU A 65 -6.29 2.36 4.63
CA GLU A 65 -6.60 1.67 3.37
C GLU A 65 -6.65 2.63 2.19
N ASN A 66 -7.32 3.79 2.33
CA ASN A 66 -7.39 4.79 1.28
C ASN A 66 -6.01 5.36 0.92
N LYS A 67 -5.16 5.64 1.91
CA LYS A 67 -3.80 6.15 1.68
C LYS A 67 -2.90 5.09 1.03
N VAL A 68 -3.02 3.81 1.42
CA VAL A 68 -2.31 2.71 0.77
C VAL A 68 -2.79 2.50 -0.67
N ALA A 69 -4.09 2.62 -0.93
CA ALA A 69 -4.62 2.57 -2.29
C ALA A 69 -4.09 3.72 -3.16
N ALA A 70 -4.06 4.95 -2.63
CA ALA A 70 -3.45 6.08 -3.32
C ALA A 70 -1.96 5.85 -3.61
N PHE A 71 -1.22 5.26 -2.67
CA PHE A 71 0.16 4.88 -2.90
C PHE A 71 0.30 3.78 -3.96
N ALA A 72 -0.60 2.80 -3.98
CA ALA A 72 -0.63 1.76 -5.00
C ALA A 72 -0.78 2.34 -6.42
N GLU A 73 -1.67 3.31 -6.59
CA GLU A 73 -1.87 3.99 -7.88
C GLU A 73 -0.60 4.69 -8.37
N VAL A 74 0.09 5.41 -7.49
CA VAL A 74 1.38 6.05 -7.83
C VAL A 74 2.46 5.00 -8.10
N ALA A 75 2.46 3.90 -7.35
CA ALA A 75 3.47 2.85 -7.47
C ALA A 75 3.32 1.99 -8.75
N LYS A 76 2.17 2.05 -9.45
CA LYS A 76 1.93 1.29 -10.70
C LYS A 76 2.97 1.56 -11.78
N VAL A 77 3.47 2.79 -11.86
CA VAL A 77 4.51 3.16 -12.82
C VAL A 77 5.78 2.32 -12.66
N PHE A 78 6.02 1.75 -11.46
CA PHE A 78 7.17 0.91 -11.14
C PHE A 78 6.87 -0.60 -11.20
N SER A 79 5.72 -1.02 -11.72
CA SER A 79 5.44 -2.45 -11.90
C SER A 79 6.38 -3.04 -12.95
N GLU A 80 6.70 -4.32 -12.82
CA GLU A 80 7.57 -5.04 -13.76
C GLU A 80 7.08 -4.93 -15.21
N GLU A 81 5.77 -4.83 -15.41
CA GLU A 81 5.11 -4.70 -16.72
C GLU A 81 5.34 -3.33 -17.39
N GLU A 82 5.66 -2.30 -16.60
CA GLU A 82 5.80 -0.91 -17.05
C GLU A 82 7.27 -0.46 -17.11
N LEU A 83 8.22 -1.26 -16.58
CA LEU A 83 9.66 -0.94 -16.50
C LEU A 83 10.31 -0.55 -17.85
N ASP A 84 9.87 -1.21 -18.92
CA ASP A 84 10.41 -1.00 -20.28
C ASP A 84 9.57 -0.06 -21.15
N LYS A 85 8.37 0.31 -20.71
CA LYS A 85 7.43 1.15 -21.47
C LYS A 85 7.44 2.60 -21.07
N VAL A 86 7.81 2.87 -19.82
CA VAL A 86 7.75 4.21 -19.23
C VAL A 86 9.09 4.93 -19.41
N SER A 87 9.03 6.22 -19.72
CA SER A 87 10.23 7.05 -19.86
C SER A 87 10.93 7.29 -18.53
N THR A 88 12.24 7.58 -18.58
CA THR A 88 13.04 7.98 -17.41
C THR A 88 12.44 9.17 -16.67
N ASP A 89 11.89 10.16 -17.38
CA ASP A 89 11.24 11.33 -16.79
C ASP A 89 9.95 10.97 -16.04
N ALA A 90 9.14 10.08 -16.61
CA ALA A 90 7.92 9.61 -15.94
C ALA A 90 8.23 8.79 -14.69
N PHE A 91 9.33 8.01 -14.69
CA PHE A 91 9.81 7.36 -13.48
C PHE A 91 10.25 8.35 -12.40
N LYS A 92 10.98 9.42 -12.76
CA LYS A 92 11.42 10.45 -11.81
C LYS A 92 10.23 11.16 -11.16
N GLN A 93 9.25 11.57 -11.95
CA GLN A 93 8.00 12.15 -11.44
C GLN A 93 7.22 11.17 -10.55
N GLY A 94 7.20 9.89 -10.93
CA GLY A 94 6.63 8.84 -10.11
C GLY A 94 7.31 8.76 -8.75
N LEU A 95 8.64 8.87 -8.69
CA LEU A 95 9.40 8.71 -7.45
C LEU A 95 9.13 9.86 -6.49
N GLU A 96 9.15 11.09 -6.99
CA GLU A 96 8.83 12.28 -6.20
C GLU A 96 7.45 12.17 -5.58
N LYS A 97 6.44 11.83 -6.39
CA LYS A 97 5.05 11.64 -5.90
C LYS A 97 4.97 10.49 -4.90
N SER A 98 5.67 9.39 -5.17
CA SER A 98 5.65 8.18 -4.34
C SER A 98 6.15 8.46 -2.92
N GLY A 99 7.14 9.34 -2.76
CA GLY A 99 7.70 9.68 -1.45
C GLY A 99 6.71 10.39 -0.52
N GLU A 100 5.84 11.25 -1.06
CA GLU A 100 4.81 11.93 -0.27
C GLU A 100 3.72 10.95 0.16
N VAL A 101 3.12 10.23 -0.79
CA VAL A 101 2.03 9.30 -0.51
C VAL A 101 2.49 8.11 0.34
N ASP A 102 3.75 7.68 0.24
CA ASP A 102 4.31 6.65 1.10
C ASP A 102 4.38 7.09 2.57
N ARG A 103 4.82 8.34 2.82
CA ARG A 103 4.86 8.89 4.19
C ARG A 103 3.47 8.96 4.79
N GLU A 104 2.49 9.43 4.03
CA GLU A 104 1.10 9.50 4.48
C GLU A 104 0.52 8.11 4.76
N ALA A 105 0.72 7.16 3.85
CA ALA A 105 0.24 5.78 4.00
C ALA A 105 0.89 5.09 5.21
N THR A 106 2.21 5.28 5.38
CA THR A 106 2.97 4.74 6.52
C THR A 106 2.46 5.32 7.84
N SER A 107 2.24 6.64 7.91
CA SER A 107 1.73 7.30 9.11
C SER A 107 0.33 6.83 9.46
N ALA A 108 -0.59 6.78 8.48
CA ALA A 108 -1.95 6.31 8.67
C ALA A 108 -2.00 4.84 9.12
N CYS A 109 -1.19 3.96 8.52
CA CYS A 109 -1.08 2.56 8.94
C CYS A 109 -0.56 2.41 10.37
N SER A 110 0.39 3.24 10.78
CA SER A 110 0.94 3.22 12.13
C SER A 110 -0.11 3.63 13.17
N GLU A 111 -0.83 4.73 12.94
CA GLU A 111 -1.85 5.21 13.87
C GLU A 111 -3.04 4.24 13.95
N ALA A 112 -3.52 3.73 12.81
CA ALA A 112 -4.59 2.74 12.78
C ALA A 112 -4.18 1.46 13.54
N ARG A 113 -2.96 0.96 13.36
CA ARG A 113 -2.44 -0.20 14.12
C ARG A 113 -2.43 0.06 15.63
N LYS A 114 -1.98 1.25 16.03
CA LYS A 114 -1.94 1.67 17.44
C LYS A 114 -3.33 1.74 18.05
N LEU A 115 -4.30 2.32 17.35
CA LEU A 115 -5.70 2.41 17.79
C LEU A 115 -6.36 1.04 17.90
N VAL A 116 -6.18 0.16 16.91
CA VAL A 116 -6.65 -1.24 16.97
C VAL A 116 -6.09 -1.93 18.22
N ALA A 117 -4.78 -1.85 18.44
CA ALA A 117 -4.13 -2.47 19.59
C ALA A 117 -4.60 -1.89 20.93
N LEU A 118 -4.88 -0.58 20.99
CA LEU A 118 -5.44 0.07 22.18
C LEU A 118 -6.85 -0.47 22.48
N LYS A 119 -7.75 -0.47 21.48
CA LYS A 119 -9.12 -0.96 21.66
C LYS A 119 -9.21 -2.44 21.95
N GLN A 120 -8.28 -3.25 21.43
CA GLN A 120 -8.18 -4.68 21.79
C GLN A 120 -7.88 -4.92 23.26
N LYS A 121 -7.18 -3.99 23.93
CA LYS A 121 -6.93 -4.07 25.38
C LYS A 121 -8.15 -3.67 26.21
N GLU A 122 -8.94 -2.73 25.69
CA GLU A 122 -10.16 -2.22 26.34
C GLU A 122 -11.33 -3.22 26.25
N VAL A 123 -11.43 -3.95 25.14
CA VAL A 123 -12.52 -4.89 24.88
C VAL A 123 -12.17 -6.30 25.30
N LYS A 124 -12.93 -6.86 26.25
CA LYS A 124 -12.78 -8.25 26.70
C LYS A 124 -13.92 -9.13 26.18
N GLY A 125 -13.72 -9.72 25.00
CA GLY A 125 -14.63 -10.71 24.39
C GLY A 125 -15.90 -10.13 23.77
N GLY A 126 -16.77 -11.03 23.30
CA GLY A 126 -18.03 -10.67 22.64
C GLY A 126 -17.87 -10.13 21.21
N GLU A 127 -18.94 -9.54 20.70
CA GLU A 127 -19.05 -9.08 19.31
C GLU A 127 -18.06 -7.96 18.97
N ALA A 128 -17.79 -7.06 19.91
CA ALA A 128 -16.80 -5.99 19.73
C ALA A 128 -15.38 -6.57 19.54
N ALA A 129 -15.02 -7.66 20.24
CA ALA A 129 -13.72 -8.32 20.04
C ALA A 129 -13.63 -8.98 18.66
N ALA A 130 -14.72 -9.60 18.19
CA ALA A 130 -14.79 -10.16 16.85
C ALA A 130 -14.67 -9.09 15.76
N SER A 131 -15.30 -7.93 15.94
CA SER A 131 -15.18 -6.78 15.03
C SER A 131 -13.76 -6.20 15.02
N LEU A 132 -13.10 -6.08 16.18
CA LEU A 132 -11.69 -5.66 16.24
C LEU A 132 -10.75 -6.66 15.58
N ALA A 133 -11.01 -7.97 15.69
CA ALA A 133 -10.23 -8.99 14.98
C ALA A 133 -10.36 -8.85 13.45
N LYS A 134 -11.56 -8.52 12.94
CA LYS A 134 -11.76 -8.21 11.51
C LYS A 134 -10.99 -6.96 11.08
N LEU A 135 -11.03 -5.90 11.87
CA LEU A 135 -10.27 -4.67 11.61
C LEU A 135 -8.76 -4.90 11.65
N GLN A 136 -8.27 -5.75 12.57
CA GLN A 136 -6.88 -6.17 12.60
C GLN A 136 -6.48 -6.95 11.33
N SER A 137 -7.34 -7.85 10.84
CA SER A 137 -7.09 -8.59 9.60
C SER A 137 -6.97 -7.65 8.40
N ARG A 138 -7.92 -6.72 8.24
CA ARG A 138 -7.86 -5.63 7.24
C ARG A 138 -6.55 -4.85 7.33
N MET A 139 -6.12 -4.52 8.55
CA MET A 139 -4.87 -3.80 8.75
C MET A 139 -3.64 -4.61 8.35
N SER A 140 -3.61 -5.92 8.61
CA SER A 140 -2.54 -6.78 8.14
C SER A 140 -2.45 -6.80 6.61
N THR A 141 -3.59 -6.90 5.91
CA THR A 141 -3.65 -6.82 4.44
C THR A 141 -3.15 -5.46 3.95
N CYS A 142 -3.62 -4.37 4.55
CA CYS A 142 -3.20 -3.01 4.21
C CYS A 142 -1.67 -2.82 4.34
N GLN A 143 -1.07 -3.41 5.39
CA GLN A 143 0.38 -3.36 5.60
C GLN A 143 1.17 -4.21 4.60
N GLN A 144 0.62 -5.35 4.17
CA GLN A 144 1.23 -6.16 3.11
C GLN A 144 1.25 -5.40 1.79
N GLU A 145 0.15 -4.76 1.41
CA GLU A 145 0.10 -3.94 0.19
C GLU A 145 1.02 -2.71 0.28
N LEU A 146 1.09 -2.04 1.43
CA LEU A 146 2.07 -0.97 1.66
C LEU A 146 3.51 -1.46 1.42
N ALA A 147 3.88 -2.61 1.99
CA ALA A 147 5.21 -3.18 1.83
C ALA A 147 5.52 -3.57 0.37
N LYS A 148 4.52 -4.12 -0.33
CA LYS A 148 4.61 -4.46 -1.75
C LYS A 148 4.85 -3.21 -2.61
N ASN A 149 4.10 -2.14 -2.37
CA ASN A 149 4.24 -0.88 -3.10
C ASN A 149 5.60 -0.23 -2.84
N LYS A 150 6.09 -0.23 -1.58
CA LYS A 150 7.46 0.20 -1.25
C LYS A 150 8.53 -0.56 -2.03
N LYS A 151 8.34 -1.87 -2.17
CA LYS A 151 9.28 -2.71 -2.93
C LYS A 151 9.28 -2.33 -4.41
N ALA A 152 8.10 -2.09 -5.01
CA ALA A 152 8.00 -1.64 -6.40
C ALA A 152 8.73 -0.31 -6.62
N VAL A 153 8.48 0.68 -5.76
CA VAL A 153 9.18 1.98 -5.79
C VAL A 153 10.70 1.80 -5.68
N SER A 154 11.17 0.99 -4.73
CA SER A 154 12.62 0.75 -4.57
C SER A 154 13.26 0.07 -5.78
N THR A 155 12.55 -0.82 -6.46
CA THR A 155 12.99 -1.39 -7.74
C THR A 155 13.08 -0.30 -8.81
N GLY A 156 12.07 0.56 -8.91
CA GLY A 156 12.07 1.73 -9.80
C GLY A 156 13.25 2.67 -9.56
N GLU A 157 13.56 2.99 -8.30
CA GLU A 157 14.74 3.81 -7.94
C GLU A 157 16.04 3.22 -8.46
N ARG A 158 16.22 1.90 -8.34
CA ARG A 158 17.42 1.21 -8.85
C ARG A 158 17.48 1.25 -10.37
N LEU A 159 16.34 1.06 -11.04
CA LEU A 159 16.25 1.10 -12.50
C LEU A 159 16.66 2.46 -13.05
N ILE A 160 16.15 3.56 -12.48
CA ILE A 160 16.52 4.91 -12.93
C ILE A 160 18.02 5.14 -12.76
N LYS A 161 18.57 4.81 -11.57
CA LYS A 161 20.01 4.97 -11.33
C LYS A 161 20.85 4.17 -12.33
N GLY A 162 20.40 2.97 -12.70
CA GLY A 162 21.05 2.16 -13.74
C GLY A 162 20.98 2.81 -15.13
N LYS A 163 19.80 3.31 -15.54
CA LYS A 163 19.62 4.01 -16.82
C LYS A 163 20.46 5.30 -16.88
N GLU A 164 20.55 6.04 -15.79
CA GLU A 164 21.39 7.24 -15.70
C GLU A 164 22.88 6.93 -15.81
N LEU A 165 23.35 5.84 -15.18
CA LEU A 165 24.72 5.38 -15.30
C LEU A 165 25.06 4.98 -16.74
N ILE A 166 24.19 4.21 -17.40
CA ILE A 166 24.37 3.81 -18.80
C ILE A 166 24.48 5.05 -19.70
N ALA A 167 23.56 6.00 -19.56
CA ALA A 167 23.57 7.22 -20.35
C ALA A 167 24.88 8.04 -20.16
N GLN A 168 25.42 8.09 -18.95
CA GLN A 168 26.70 8.76 -18.67
C GLN A 168 27.89 8.05 -19.33
N GLU A 169 27.92 6.72 -19.32
CA GLU A 169 29.00 5.96 -19.95
C GLU A 169 28.89 5.99 -21.48
N GLU A 170 27.68 5.97 -22.05
CA GLU A 170 27.45 6.17 -23.49
C GLU A 170 27.96 7.55 -23.95
N GLU A 171 27.73 8.61 -23.17
CA GLU A 171 28.26 9.94 -23.46
C GLU A 171 29.80 9.95 -23.47
N LYS A 172 30.44 9.32 -22.49
CA LYS A 172 31.91 9.22 -22.42
C LYS A 172 32.49 8.42 -23.57
N ILE A 173 31.86 7.31 -23.94
CA ILE A 173 32.28 6.50 -25.10
C ILE A 173 32.16 7.33 -26.37
N GLY A 174 31.06 8.05 -26.58
CA GLY A 174 30.89 8.92 -27.75
C GLY A 174 31.92 10.05 -27.80
N GLN A 175 32.30 10.63 -26.66
CA GLN A 175 33.39 11.61 -26.58
C GLN A 175 34.75 10.97 -26.95
N ALA A 176 35.04 9.78 -26.44
CA ALA A 176 36.27 9.06 -26.76
C ALA A 176 36.34 8.65 -28.24
N GLU A 177 35.22 8.18 -28.82
CA GLU A 177 35.12 7.87 -30.25
C GLU A 177 35.38 9.11 -31.11
N ALA A 178 34.82 10.26 -30.76
CA ALA A 178 35.08 11.52 -31.46
C ALA A 178 36.54 11.99 -31.34
N GLU A 179 37.20 11.77 -30.19
CA GLU A 179 38.63 12.06 -30.02
C GLU A 179 39.51 11.13 -30.86
N VAL A 180 39.18 9.84 -30.94
CA VAL A 180 39.87 8.87 -31.81
C VAL A 180 39.72 9.26 -33.27
N GLU A 181 38.50 9.55 -33.75
CA GLU A 181 38.25 9.99 -35.13
C GLU A 181 39.05 11.26 -35.46
N LYS A 182 39.12 12.22 -34.52
CA LYS A 182 39.94 13.42 -34.68
C LYS A 182 41.43 13.10 -34.77
N ALA A 183 41.94 12.17 -33.97
CA ALA A 183 43.34 11.75 -34.01
C ALA A 183 43.67 10.99 -35.31
N GLU A 184 42.77 10.16 -35.81
CA GLU A 184 42.87 9.50 -37.12
C GLU A 184 42.90 10.54 -38.27
N GLY A 185 42.03 11.54 -38.22
CA GLY A 185 42.05 12.64 -39.19
C GLY A 185 43.35 13.46 -39.19
N LEU A 186 43.99 13.63 -38.02
CA LEU A 186 45.27 14.34 -37.89
C LEU A 186 46.48 13.48 -38.32
N SER A 187 46.37 12.16 -38.23
CA SER A 187 47.44 11.21 -38.58
C SER A 187 47.35 10.68 -40.01
N SER A 188 46.24 10.95 -40.70
CA SER A 188 46.08 10.67 -42.12
C SER A 188 47.19 11.37 -42.92
N PRO A 189 47.88 10.67 -43.85
CA PRO A 189 48.94 11.28 -44.65
C PRO A 189 48.38 12.50 -45.40
N ARG A 190 48.93 13.69 -45.14
CA ARG A 190 48.56 14.88 -45.91
C ARG A 190 49.16 14.76 -47.32
N GLU A 191 48.34 15.01 -48.34
CA GLU A 191 48.81 15.14 -49.73
C GLU A 191 49.79 16.32 -49.92
N ASP A 192 49.90 17.25 -48.96
CA ASP A 192 50.81 18.41 -49.00
C ASP A 192 52.20 18.19 -48.38
N LEU A 193 52.37 17.11 -47.59
CA LEU A 193 53.67 16.71 -47.06
C LEU A 193 54.21 15.67 -48.03
N GLY A 194 54.82 16.17 -49.10
CA GLY A 194 55.48 15.37 -50.13
C GLY A 194 56.29 14.24 -49.50
N GLU A 195 56.23 13.07 -50.13
CA GLU A 195 56.97 11.87 -49.74
C GLU A 195 58.44 12.20 -49.44
N GLU A 196 58.79 12.53 -48.19
CA GLU A 196 60.13 12.35 -47.68
C GLU A 196 60.31 10.85 -47.40
N ARG A 197 60.18 10.04 -48.46
CA ARG A 197 60.89 8.78 -48.51
C ARG A 197 62.35 9.18 -48.46
N LEU A 198 62.99 8.98 -47.31
CA LEU A 198 64.45 8.98 -47.21
C LEU A 198 64.95 8.11 -48.37
N SER A 199 65.59 8.75 -49.35
CA SER A 199 66.13 8.04 -50.49
C SER A 199 67.14 6.99 -50.00
N ASP A 200 67.22 5.86 -50.69
CA ASP A 200 68.11 4.76 -50.31
C ASP A 200 69.58 5.23 -50.15
N GLU A 201 69.99 6.28 -50.86
CA GLU A 201 71.28 6.96 -50.65
C GLU A 201 71.48 7.49 -49.23
N ARG A 202 70.47 8.15 -48.65
CA ARG A 202 70.55 8.77 -47.32
C ARG A 202 70.55 7.72 -46.21
N ILE A 203 69.85 6.61 -46.44
CA ILE A 203 69.90 5.41 -45.59
C ILE A 203 71.30 4.79 -45.65
N SER A 204 71.92 4.73 -46.84
CA SER A 204 73.28 4.19 -47.01
C SER A 204 74.36 5.04 -46.36
N GLU A 205 74.27 6.38 -46.41
CA GLU A 205 75.20 7.28 -45.73
C GLU A 205 75.12 7.16 -44.20
N MET A 206 73.92 7.01 -43.64
CA MET A 206 73.75 6.79 -42.20
C MET A 206 74.33 5.46 -41.74
N LEU A 207 74.19 4.39 -42.54
CA LEU A 207 74.78 3.09 -42.22
C LEU A 207 76.31 3.12 -42.26
N LYS A 208 76.91 3.88 -43.18
CA LYS A 208 78.37 4.05 -43.23
C LYS A 208 78.94 4.83 -42.05
N GLY A 209 78.19 5.80 -41.51
CA GLY A 209 78.62 6.58 -40.34
C GLY A 209 78.56 5.83 -39.00
N VAL A 210 78.04 4.60 -38.97
CA VAL A 210 77.94 3.77 -37.76
C VAL A 210 79.08 2.72 -37.69
N GLU A 211 79.84 2.53 -38.77
CA GLU A 211 80.94 1.55 -38.83
C GLU A 211 82.35 2.14 -38.63
N GLU A 212 82.48 3.42 -38.23
CA GLU A 212 83.73 4.02 -37.71
C GLU A 212 83.70 4.19 -36.19
#